data_AF-A0AAE3KD18-F1
#
_entry.id   AF-A0AAE3KD18-F1
#
_cell.length_a   1.000
_cell.length_b   1.000
_cell.length_c   1.000
_cell.angle_alpha   90.00
_cell.angle_beta   90.00
_cell.angle_gamma   90.00
#
_symmetry.space_group_name_H-M   'P 1'
#
loop_
_entity.id
_entity.type
_entity.pdbx_description
1 polymer ?
#
loop_
_entity_poly.entity_id
_entity_poly.type
_entity_poly.pdbx_seq_one_letter_code
_entity_poly.pdbx_strand_id
1 'polypeptide(L)'
;MRASSPGVVDPARTGHFRLTPTVAAGSAGAYASAPDLVNAMTGKPAAPGTAAAALRYDLRRNQTVTFTAQVADRPVPSAPRPAAGILRDLDTAKARLAASQLRGTGPAGRAITAMRDAIALNTNYDEVHRRSFVMWGLGGGGDWIFTGWDSGWDAITAAAVDPALALDHERDLFDSGGPRYDQANAGAMHAYAVWRLYRDFGDRALVEQAYPVLVAFFDKLVEWDVNRDGLLESPYGGDRVGGRGNHLGLDDSPQYANYQRVAKTGGSGDPRDNTNLTDVALNSCYALFAEALGGMAEVLGEPADQQRFARVRDTVRDGVNTLLWNEERGLYLNRYPDGTWNPPSTTD
;
A
#
# COMPACT_ATOMS: atom_id res chain seq x y z
N MET A 1 5.52 -9.83 15.77
CA MET A 1 5.33 -10.83 16.84
C MET A 1 3.89 -10.75 17.31
N ARG A 2 3.03 -11.72 16.99
CA ARG A 2 1.65 -11.73 17.48
C ARG A 2 1.62 -12.50 18.80
N ALA A 3 1.48 -11.80 19.92
CA ALA A 3 1.17 -12.44 21.18
C ALA A 3 -0.34 -12.66 21.24
N SER A 4 -0.80 -13.90 21.09
CA SER A 4 -2.23 -14.24 21.02
C SER A 4 -2.82 -14.64 22.37
N SER A 5 -2.58 -13.83 23.40
CA SER A 5 -3.20 -14.04 24.72
C SER A 5 -4.54 -13.30 24.79
N PRO A 6 -5.60 -13.90 25.38
CA PRO A 6 -6.85 -13.19 25.66
C PRO A 6 -6.65 -11.86 26.38
N GLY A 7 -5.72 -11.79 27.34
CA GLY A 7 -5.41 -10.55 28.05
C GLY A 7 -4.77 -9.44 27.20
N VAL A 8 -4.45 -9.70 25.93
CA VAL A 8 -3.94 -8.70 24.97
C VAL A 8 -4.97 -8.34 23.91
N VAL A 9 -5.92 -9.24 23.63
CA VAL A 9 -6.93 -9.04 22.58
C VAL A 9 -8.29 -8.64 23.12
N ASP A 10 -8.54 -8.86 24.42
CA ASP A 10 -9.80 -8.55 25.09
C ASP A 10 -9.59 -7.39 26.08
N PRO A 11 -10.16 -6.20 25.82
CA PRO A 11 -10.01 -5.04 26.70
C PRO A 11 -10.67 -5.22 28.07
N ALA A 12 -11.55 -6.21 28.24
CA ALA A 12 -12.16 -6.55 29.52
C ALA A 12 -11.24 -7.40 30.42
N ARG A 13 -10.08 -7.86 29.91
CA ARG A 13 -9.15 -8.72 30.64
C ARG A 13 -7.82 -8.02 30.89
N THR A 14 -7.23 -8.27 32.06
CA THR A 14 -5.88 -7.81 32.36
C THR A 14 -4.85 -8.68 31.65
N GLY A 15 -4.08 -8.08 30.74
CA GLY A 15 -2.90 -8.68 30.15
C GLY A 15 -1.70 -8.67 31.08
N HIS A 16 -0.94 -9.76 31.08
CA HIS A 16 0.31 -9.86 31.80
C HIS A 16 1.47 -10.00 30.82
N PHE A 17 2.42 -9.08 30.91
CA PHE A 17 3.62 -9.05 30.08
C PHE A 17 4.86 -9.30 30.93
N ARG A 18 5.76 -10.14 30.43
CA ARG A 18 7.07 -10.36 31.04
C ARG A 18 8.15 -10.21 29.99
N LEU A 19 9.10 -9.33 30.26
CA LEU A 19 10.35 -9.22 29.51
C LEU A 19 11.47 -9.82 30.36
N THR A 20 12.20 -10.79 29.81
CA THR A 20 13.39 -11.38 30.45
C THR A 20 14.62 -11.08 29.60
N PRO A 21 15.43 -10.08 29.96
CA PRO A 21 16.58 -9.63 29.16
C PRO A 21 17.86 -10.42 29.46
N THR A 22 18.83 -10.38 28.54
CA THR A 22 20.18 -10.94 28.70
C THR A 22 21.03 -10.16 29.69
N VAL A 23 20.68 -8.91 29.95
CA VAL A 23 21.32 -8.02 30.92
C VAL A 23 20.25 -7.30 31.74
N ALA A 24 20.54 -7.02 33.01
CA ALA A 24 19.64 -6.24 33.85
C ALA A 24 19.47 -4.81 33.28
N ALA A 25 18.25 -4.28 33.38
CA ALA A 25 17.97 -2.89 33.04
C ALA A 25 18.63 -1.96 34.07
N GLY A 26 19.07 -0.77 33.63
CA GLY A 26 19.60 0.26 34.53
C GLY A 26 18.50 0.85 35.43
N SER A 27 17.27 0.93 34.91
CA SER A 27 16.07 1.26 35.67
C SER A 27 14.81 0.65 35.04
N ALA A 28 13.73 0.62 35.81
CA ALA A 28 12.41 0.20 35.37
C ALA A 28 11.34 1.13 35.94
N GLY A 29 10.21 1.28 35.25
CA GLY A 29 9.11 2.15 35.69
C GLY A 29 7.77 1.74 35.11
N ALA A 30 6.70 2.14 35.78
CA ALA A 30 5.32 1.96 35.35
C ALA A 30 4.58 3.29 35.41
N TYR A 31 3.78 3.59 34.39
CA TYR A 31 3.28 4.91 34.06
C TYR A 31 1.78 4.90 33.79
N ALA A 32 1.13 6.04 34.05
CA ALA A 32 -0.32 6.20 33.90
C ALA A 32 -0.78 6.14 32.44
N SER A 33 0.12 6.40 31.48
CA SER A 33 -0.18 6.38 30.05
C SER A 33 1.09 6.17 29.21
N ALA A 34 0.93 5.87 27.92
CA ALA A 34 2.06 5.84 26.98
C ALA A 34 2.75 7.22 26.82
N PRO A 35 2.02 8.35 26.74
CA PRO A 35 2.64 9.68 26.82
C PRO A 35 3.49 9.91 28.07
N ASP A 36 3.04 9.45 29.25
CA ASP A 36 3.83 9.53 30.49
C ASP A 36 5.11 8.71 30.42
N LEU A 37 5.04 7.50 29.85
CA LEU A 37 6.22 6.68 29.59
C LEU A 37 7.21 7.42 28.70
N VAL A 38 6.76 8.01 27.59
CA VAL A 38 7.62 8.77 26.66
C VAL A 38 8.22 10.00 27.35
N ASN A 39 7.44 10.71 28.17
CA ASN A 39 7.93 11.82 28.98
C ASN A 39 9.05 11.37 29.92
N ALA A 40 8.85 10.29 30.68
CA ALA A 40 9.86 9.76 31.59
C ALA A 40 11.15 9.35 30.85
N MET A 41 11.02 8.72 29.68
CA MET A 41 12.16 8.31 28.85
C MET A 41 12.94 9.50 28.26
N THR A 42 12.30 10.66 28.13
CA THR A 42 12.91 11.92 27.65
C THR A 42 13.29 12.87 28.78
N GLY A 43 13.21 12.43 30.04
CA GLY A 43 13.58 13.23 31.22
C GLY A 43 12.55 14.30 31.62
N LYS A 44 11.32 14.23 31.08
CA LYS A 44 10.19 15.10 31.43
C LYS A 44 9.40 14.51 32.60
N PRO A 45 8.62 15.33 33.34
CA PRO A 45 7.68 14.85 34.35
C PRO A 45 6.69 13.84 33.76
N ALA A 46 6.41 12.78 34.53
CA ALA A 46 5.53 11.68 34.12
C ALA A 46 4.77 11.14 35.33
N ALA A 47 3.49 10.82 35.14
CA ALA A 47 2.66 10.25 36.19
C ALA A 47 2.89 8.73 36.33
N PRO A 48 3.05 8.21 37.56
CA PRO A 48 3.12 6.76 37.79
C PRO A 48 1.75 6.10 37.56
N GLY A 49 1.75 4.85 37.12
CA GLY A 49 0.52 4.08 36.90
C GLY A 49 0.77 2.68 36.36
N THR A 50 -0.25 2.02 35.83
CA THR A 50 -0.19 0.61 35.39
C THR A 50 -0.49 0.42 33.90
N ALA A 51 -0.76 1.51 33.17
CA ALA A 51 -1.16 1.44 31.76
C ALA A 51 0.02 1.20 30.82
N ALA A 52 1.23 1.63 31.21
CA ALA A 52 2.45 1.43 30.43
C ALA A 52 3.63 1.09 31.35
N ALA A 53 4.61 0.32 30.85
CA ALA A 53 5.81 -0.04 31.61
C ALA A 53 7.05 -0.01 30.72
N ALA A 54 8.20 0.34 31.30
CA ALA A 54 9.48 0.43 30.59
C ALA A 54 10.62 -0.23 31.36
N LEU A 55 11.56 -0.80 30.60
CA LEU A 55 12.91 -1.15 31.03
C LEU A 55 13.89 -0.24 30.31
N ARG A 56 14.75 0.48 31.04
CA ARG A 56 15.72 1.41 30.47
C ARG A 56 17.11 0.79 30.40
N TYR A 57 17.75 0.94 29.25
CA TYR A 57 19.12 0.51 29.00
C TYR A 57 19.92 1.66 28.39
N ASP A 58 21.09 1.97 28.96
CA ASP A 58 22.04 2.90 28.36
C ASP A 58 23.07 2.08 27.58
N LEU A 59 22.99 2.12 26.24
CA LEU A 59 23.83 1.30 25.35
C LEU A 59 24.94 2.13 24.71
N ARG A 60 26.13 1.54 24.63
CA ARG A 60 27.24 2.04 23.81
C ARG A 60 27.11 1.51 22.38
N ARG A 61 27.84 2.14 21.44
CA ARG A 61 27.98 1.65 20.06
C ARG A 61 28.33 0.14 20.07
N ASN A 62 27.60 -0.64 19.27
CA ASN A 62 27.75 -2.10 19.13
C ASN A 62 27.33 -2.94 20.35
N GLN A 63 26.66 -2.36 21.35
CA GLN A 63 26.01 -3.17 22.40
C GLN A 63 24.60 -3.57 21.99
N THR A 64 24.22 -4.81 22.29
CA THR A 64 22.90 -5.36 22.01
C THR A 64 22.32 -5.95 23.28
N VAL A 65 21.06 -5.64 23.55
CA VAL A 65 20.25 -6.32 24.56
C VAL A 65 19.30 -7.26 23.83
N THR A 66 19.30 -8.52 24.22
CA THR A 66 18.31 -9.50 23.73
C THR A 66 17.36 -9.81 24.88
N PHE A 67 16.10 -10.05 24.58
CA PHE A 67 15.13 -10.43 25.60
C PHE A 67 14.13 -11.44 25.04
N THR A 68 13.51 -12.21 25.93
CA THR A 68 12.29 -12.96 25.61
C THR A 68 11.10 -12.20 26.13
N ALA A 69 10.08 -12.03 25.29
CA ALA A 69 8.78 -11.51 25.68
C ALA A 69 7.79 -12.66 25.87
N GLN A 70 7.06 -12.64 26.98
CA GLN A 70 5.97 -13.54 27.26
C GLN A 70 4.72 -12.73 27.58
N VAL A 71 3.59 -13.25 27.11
CA VAL A 71 2.30 -12.60 27.23
C VAL A 71 1.29 -13.64 27.67
N ALA A 72 0.49 -13.32 28.69
CA ALA A 72 -0.51 -14.21 29.25
C ALA A 72 -1.73 -13.42 29.74
N ASP A 73 -2.81 -14.14 30.03
CA ASP A 73 -4.05 -13.64 30.64
C ASP A 73 -4.10 -13.91 32.15
N ARG A 74 -2.94 -14.31 32.70
CA ARG A 74 -2.66 -14.55 34.11
C ARG A 74 -1.21 -14.18 34.43
N PRO A 75 -0.87 -13.90 35.69
CA PRO A 75 0.50 -13.56 36.07
C PRO A 75 1.52 -14.59 35.56
N VAL A 76 2.56 -14.11 34.86
CA VAL A 76 3.62 -14.96 34.32
C VAL A 76 4.66 -15.22 35.42
N PRO A 77 4.87 -16.47 35.87
CA PRO A 77 5.79 -16.77 36.97
C PRO A 77 7.22 -16.32 36.69
N SER A 78 7.95 -16.06 37.77
CA SER A 78 9.38 -15.77 37.68
C SER A 78 10.21 -17.02 37.49
N ALA A 79 10.42 -17.40 36.23
CA ALA A 79 11.42 -18.38 35.86
C ALA A 79 12.73 -17.66 35.48
N PRO A 80 13.84 -17.87 36.20
CA PRO A 80 15.14 -17.36 35.79
C PRO A 80 15.55 -18.06 34.48
N ARG A 81 15.81 -17.26 33.44
CA ARG A 81 16.32 -17.77 32.15
C ARG A 81 17.75 -17.24 31.97
N PRO A 82 18.77 -18.11 31.93
CA PRO A 82 20.14 -17.68 31.69
C PRO A 82 20.28 -16.98 30.33
N ALA A 83 21.12 -15.95 30.25
CA ALA A 83 21.39 -15.23 29.01
C ALA A 83 21.82 -16.17 27.86
N ALA A 84 22.62 -17.19 28.16
CA ALA A 84 23.05 -18.20 27.19
C ALA A 84 21.87 -18.99 26.60
N GLY A 85 20.79 -19.20 27.37
CA GLY A 85 19.55 -19.81 26.87
C GLY A 85 18.85 -18.91 25.87
N ILE A 86 18.65 -17.63 26.22
CA ILE A 86 18.01 -16.62 25.34
C ILE A 86 18.75 -16.51 24.00
N LEU A 87 20.08 -16.43 24.04
CA LEU A 87 20.90 -16.30 22.82
C LEU A 87 20.82 -17.58 21.96
N ARG A 88 20.83 -18.77 22.58
CA ARG A 88 20.65 -20.03 21.84
C ARG A 88 19.30 -20.11 21.14
N ASP A 89 18.23 -19.63 21.80
CA ASP A 89 16.90 -19.59 21.20
C ASP A 89 16.86 -18.63 20.00
N LEU A 90 17.50 -17.46 20.12
CA LEU A 90 17.65 -16.51 19.03
C LEU A 90 18.43 -17.12 17.85
N ASP A 91 19.55 -17.79 18.12
CA ASP A 91 20.35 -18.45 17.08
C ASP A 91 19.56 -19.57 16.40
N THR A 92 18.80 -20.34 17.17
CA THR A 92 17.90 -21.37 16.63
C THR A 92 16.83 -20.75 15.73
N ALA A 93 16.22 -19.65 16.16
CA ALA A 93 15.22 -18.94 15.36
C ALA A 93 15.83 -18.37 14.06
N LYS A 94 17.02 -17.76 14.14
CA LYS A 94 17.77 -17.27 12.97
C LYS A 94 18.13 -18.40 12.00
N ALA A 95 18.57 -19.55 12.50
CA ALA A 95 18.92 -20.69 11.66
C ALA A 95 17.69 -21.26 10.93
N ARG A 96 16.56 -21.36 11.63
CA ARG A 96 15.27 -21.76 11.02
C ARG A 96 14.87 -20.78 9.92
N LEU A 97 14.92 -19.48 10.21
CA LEU A 97 14.59 -18.43 9.25
C LEU A 97 15.51 -18.49 8.02
N ALA A 98 16.82 -18.61 8.22
CA ALA A 98 17.80 -18.71 7.15
C ALA A 98 17.62 -19.96 6.26
N ALA A 99 17.01 -21.02 6.79
CA ALA A 99 16.71 -22.25 6.06
C ALA A 99 15.42 -22.15 5.24
N SER A 100 14.43 -21.35 5.68
CA SER A 100 13.12 -21.24 5.03
C SER A 100 12.93 -19.98 4.18
N GLN A 101 13.82 -18.99 4.29
CA GLN A 101 13.68 -17.74 3.55
C GLN A 101 14.17 -17.84 2.11
N LEU A 102 13.51 -17.07 1.24
CA LEU A 102 13.94 -16.81 -0.12
C LEU A 102 15.38 -16.27 -0.14
N ARG A 103 16.26 -16.96 -0.85
CA ARG A 103 17.68 -16.60 -1.01
C ARG A 103 18.17 -17.02 -2.38
N GLY A 104 19.12 -16.28 -2.94
CA GLY A 104 19.75 -16.65 -4.19
C GLY A 104 21.23 -16.35 -4.24
N THR A 105 21.91 -16.94 -5.22
CA THR A 105 23.33 -16.70 -5.52
C THR A 105 23.51 -15.94 -6.84
N GLY A 106 24.67 -15.32 -7.04
CA GLY A 106 24.93 -14.49 -8.22
C GLY A 106 24.20 -13.14 -8.18
N PRO A 107 24.28 -12.32 -9.25
CA PRO A 107 23.69 -10.97 -9.26
C PRO A 107 22.18 -10.95 -8.99
N ALA A 108 21.40 -11.76 -9.73
CA ALA A 108 19.94 -11.85 -9.54
C ALA A 108 19.57 -12.42 -8.15
N GLY A 109 20.31 -13.42 -7.68
CA GLY A 109 20.08 -14.01 -6.37
C GLY A 109 20.36 -13.04 -5.21
N ARG A 110 21.34 -12.14 -5.35
CA ARG A 110 21.54 -11.07 -4.37
C ARG A 110 20.42 -10.03 -4.41
N ALA A 111 19.91 -9.72 -5.60
CA ALA A 111 18.78 -8.80 -5.74
C ALA A 111 17.51 -9.32 -5.04
N ILE A 112 17.17 -10.61 -5.20
CA ILE A 112 16.00 -11.18 -4.53
C ILE A 112 16.17 -11.24 -3.00
N THR A 113 17.39 -11.52 -2.51
CA THR A 113 17.68 -11.44 -1.07
C THR A 113 17.55 -10.02 -0.53
N ALA A 114 18.06 -9.02 -1.24
CA ALA A 114 17.91 -7.62 -0.86
C ALA A 114 16.44 -7.17 -0.87
N MET A 115 15.66 -7.60 -1.88
CA MET A 115 14.23 -7.31 -1.96
C MET A 115 13.45 -7.90 -0.79
N ARG A 116 13.72 -9.17 -0.42
CA ARG A 116 13.15 -9.79 0.78
C ARG A 116 13.46 -8.98 2.04
N ASP A 117 14.72 -8.61 2.23
CA ASP A 117 15.14 -7.87 3.41
C ASP A 117 14.46 -6.49 3.47
N ALA A 118 14.34 -5.82 2.33
CA ALA A 118 13.64 -4.54 2.23
C ALA A 118 12.13 -4.67 2.50
N ILE A 119 11.46 -5.71 1.99
CA ILE A 119 10.04 -5.97 2.30
C ILE A 119 9.86 -6.22 3.81
N ALA A 120 10.73 -7.02 4.43
CA ALA A 120 10.66 -7.30 5.86
C ALA A 120 10.84 -6.03 6.71
N LEU A 121 11.69 -5.09 6.28
CA LEU A 121 11.89 -3.80 6.95
C LEU A 121 10.69 -2.84 6.79
N ASN A 122 9.94 -2.98 5.70
CA ASN A 122 8.78 -2.14 5.38
C ASN A 122 7.44 -2.84 5.68
N THR A 123 7.47 -3.98 6.36
CA THR A 123 6.26 -4.68 6.80
C THR A 123 5.72 -4.02 8.05
N ASN A 124 4.48 -3.54 7.97
CA ASN A 124 3.74 -2.94 9.06
C ASN A 124 2.62 -3.87 9.51
N TYR A 125 1.88 -3.46 10.54
CA TYR A 125 0.74 -4.22 11.05
C TYR A 125 -0.41 -3.27 11.37
N ASP A 126 -1.56 -3.49 10.73
CA ASP A 126 -2.81 -2.82 11.02
C ASP A 126 -3.43 -3.46 12.27
N GLU A 127 -3.61 -2.68 13.33
CA GLU A 127 -4.18 -3.18 14.59
C GLU A 127 -5.70 -3.40 14.54
N VAL A 128 -6.41 -2.67 13.67
CA VAL A 128 -7.87 -2.75 13.49
C VAL A 128 -8.26 -3.99 12.72
N HIS A 129 -7.68 -4.18 11.53
CA HIS A 129 -7.97 -5.35 10.69
C HIS A 129 -7.09 -6.56 11.05
N ARG A 130 -6.07 -6.33 11.87
CA ARG A 130 -5.18 -7.36 12.44
C ARG A 130 -4.40 -8.11 11.36
N ARG A 131 -3.88 -7.37 10.38
CA ARG A 131 -3.16 -7.87 9.22
C ARG A 131 -1.82 -7.18 9.05
N SER A 132 -0.93 -7.84 8.32
CA SER A 132 0.32 -7.23 7.89
C SER A 132 0.17 -6.65 6.48
N PHE A 133 0.76 -5.48 6.29
CA PHE A 133 0.85 -4.83 4.99
C PHE A 133 2.28 -4.31 4.79
N VAL A 134 2.56 -3.84 3.59
CA VAL A 134 3.87 -3.30 3.22
C VAL A 134 3.66 -1.81 2.92
N MET A 135 4.60 -0.96 3.33
CA MET A 135 4.52 0.46 3.01
C MET A 135 5.93 1.02 2.78
N TRP A 136 6.25 1.33 1.51
CA TRP A 136 7.56 1.89 1.14
C TRP A 136 7.57 3.43 1.16
N GLY A 137 6.48 4.06 0.73
CA GLY A 137 6.31 5.52 0.77
C GLY A 137 5.91 5.98 2.17
N LEU A 138 6.51 7.08 2.67
CA LEU A 138 6.34 7.70 4.01
C LEU A 138 7.23 7.19 5.15
N GLY A 139 8.26 6.38 4.87
CA GLY A 139 9.29 6.06 5.87
C GLY A 139 8.73 5.40 7.13
N GLY A 140 8.06 4.25 6.96
CA GLY A 140 7.72 3.31 8.06
C GLY A 140 7.15 3.97 9.31
N GLY A 141 5.91 4.48 9.26
CA GLY A 141 5.32 5.18 10.39
C GLY A 141 3.82 5.46 10.30
N GLY A 142 3.03 4.52 9.78
CA GLY A 142 1.57 4.63 9.73
C GLY A 142 0.92 3.41 10.38
N ASP A 143 -0.10 3.64 11.19
CA ASP A 143 -0.92 2.57 11.80
C ASP A 143 -1.91 1.95 10.78
N TRP A 144 -1.96 2.51 9.56
CA TRP A 144 -2.95 2.22 8.53
C TRP A 144 -2.29 2.07 7.18
N ILE A 145 -2.86 1.22 6.34
CA ILE A 145 -2.43 1.06 4.95
C ILE A 145 -2.62 2.35 4.15
N PHE A 146 -1.62 2.69 3.34
CA PHE A 146 -1.75 3.76 2.35
C PHE A 146 -2.63 3.27 1.19
N THR A 147 -3.63 4.04 0.79
CA THR A 147 -4.61 3.62 -0.23
C THR A 147 -4.32 4.20 -1.62
N GLY A 148 -3.12 4.73 -1.83
CA GLY A 148 -2.66 5.27 -3.11
C GLY A 148 -2.02 4.21 -4.01
N TRP A 149 -1.64 4.63 -5.22
CA TRP A 149 -1.15 3.73 -6.27
C TRP A 149 0.13 2.96 -5.90
N ASP A 150 1.00 3.54 -5.06
CA ASP A 150 2.23 2.89 -4.55
C ASP A 150 1.91 1.54 -3.90
N SER A 151 0.81 1.44 -3.15
CA SER A 151 0.46 0.24 -2.40
C SER A 151 0.09 -0.95 -3.29
N GLY A 152 -0.47 -0.70 -4.49
CA GLY A 152 -0.66 -1.77 -5.48
C GLY A 152 0.67 -2.39 -5.93
N TRP A 153 1.73 -1.58 -6.05
CA TRP A 153 3.08 -2.07 -6.35
C TRP A 153 3.72 -2.78 -5.15
N ASP A 154 3.42 -2.32 -3.94
CA ASP A 154 3.88 -2.97 -2.70
C ASP A 154 3.33 -4.40 -2.61
N ALA A 155 2.04 -4.62 -2.90
CA ALA A 155 1.44 -5.95 -2.94
C ALA A 155 2.08 -6.86 -3.99
N ILE A 156 2.28 -6.35 -5.21
CA ILE A 156 2.94 -7.10 -6.30
C ILE A 156 4.37 -7.49 -5.94
N THR A 157 5.10 -6.58 -5.30
CA THR A 157 6.48 -6.81 -4.86
C THR A 157 6.53 -7.80 -3.71
N ALA A 158 5.60 -7.69 -2.76
CA ALA A 158 5.44 -8.64 -1.66
C ALA A 158 5.14 -10.06 -2.18
N ALA A 159 4.33 -10.20 -3.24
CA ALA A 159 3.95 -11.51 -3.79
C ALA A 159 5.15 -12.35 -4.24
N ALA A 160 6.24 -11.71 -4.67
CA ALA A 160 7.47 -12.39 -5.07
C ALA A 160 8.28 -12.95 -3.90
N VAL A 161 7.96 -12.58 -2.65
CA VAL A 161 8.70 -12.96 -1.44
C VAL A 161 7.83 -13.69 -0.43
N ASP A 162 6.64 -13.16 -0.16
CA ASP A 162 5.68 -13.67 0.82
C ASP A 162 4.26 -13.48 0.27
N PRO A 163 3.69 -14.53 -0.36
CA PRO A 163 2.32 -14.49 -0.88
C PRO A 163 1.26 -14.17 0.17
N ALA A 164 1.44 -14.63 1.42
CA ALA A 164 0.47 -14.40 2.48
C ALA A 164 0.44 -12.91 2.86
N LEU A 165 1.62 -12.29 2.95
CA LEU A 165 1.74 -10.84 3.16
C LEU A 165 1.09 -10.04 2.04
N ALA A 166 1.27 -10.44 0.79
CA ALA A 166 0.66 -9.75 -0.36
C ALA A 166 -0.88 -9.84 -0.36
N LEU A 167 -1.43 -11.01 -0.02
CA LEU A 167 -2.87 -11.20 0.10
C LEU A 167 -3.44 -10.39 1.28
N ASP A 168 -2.78 -10.43 2.44
CA ASP A 168 -3.20 -9.66 3.61
C ASP A 168 -3.13 -8.14 3.34
N HIS A 169 -2.13 -7.68 2.60
CA HIS A 169 -1.99 -6.28 2.17
C HIS A 169 -3.23 -5.80 1.39
N GLU A 170 -3.62 -6.49 0.32
CA GLU A 170 -4.77 -6.05 -0.47
C GLU A 170 -6.09 -6.19 0.31
N ARG A 171 -6.25 -7.24 1.14
CA ARG A 171 -7.43 -7.35 2.00
C ARG A 171 -7.55 -6.17 2.96
N ASP A 172 -6.44 -5.74 3.54
CA ASP A 172 -6.37 -4.59 4.44
C ASP A 172 -6.75 -3.29 3.73
N LEU A 173 -6.31 -3.13 2.48
CA LEU A 173 -6.70 -2.00 1.63
C LEU A 173 -8.21 -1.94 1.40
N PHE A 174 -8.83 -3.07 1.05
CA PHE A 174 -10.27 -3.10 0.78
C PHE A 174 -11.14 -3.04 2.04
N ASP A 175 -10.67 -3.57 3.17
CA ASP A 175 -11.34 -3.34 4.46
C ASP A 175 -11.23 -1.87 4.92
N SER A 176 -10.17 -1.17 4.48
CA SER A 176 -10.00 0.28 4.69
C SER A 176 -10.79 1.16 3.70
N GLY A 177 -11.65 0.56 2.86
CA GLY A 177 -12.51 1.28 1.90
C GLY A 177 -11.97 1.34 0.47
N GLY A 178 -10.81 0.76 0.20
CA GLY A 178 -10.22 0.63 -1.13
C GLY A 178 -9.40 1.85 -1.59
N PRO A 179 -9.07 1.90 -2.89
CA PRO A 179 -8.16 2.90 -3.43
C PRO A 179 -8.74 4.32 -3.37
N ARG A 180 -7.88 5.29 -3.04
CA ARG A 180 -8.26 6.71 -3.00
C ARG A 180 -8.51 7.25 -4.41
N TYR A 181 -9.58 8.03 -4.58
CA TYR A 181 -10.04 8.48 -5.89
C TYR A 181 -9.32 9.73 -6.42
N ASP A 182 -8.64 10.49 -5.56
CA ASP A 182 -7.86 11.65 -6.00
C ASP A 182 -6.62 11.26 -6.83
N GLN A 183 -6.14 10.02 -6.67
CA GLN A 183 -5.18 9.37 -7.57
C GLN A 183 -5.92 8.45 -8.54
N ALA A 184 -6.17 8.92 -9.76
CA ALA A 184 -6.99 8.22 -10.75
C ALA A 184 -6.43 6.85 -11.16
N ASN A 185 -5.11 6.65 -11.10
CA ASN A 185 -4.48 5.35 -11.35
C ASN A 185 -4.54 4.36 -10.18
N ALA A 186 -4.88 4.79 -8.96
CA ALA A 186 -4.87 3.89 -7.80
C ALA A 186 -5.83 2.71 -8.00
N GLY A 187 -7.04 2.96 -8.52
CA GLY A 187 -7.99 1.89 -8.85
C GLY A 187 -7.43 0.86 -9.83
N ALA A 188 -6.77 1.32 -10.89
CA ALA A 188 -6.16 0.44 -11.89
C ALA A 188 -5.01 -0.39 -11.31
N MET A 189 -4.15 0.21 -10.46
CA MET A 189 -3.02 -0.50 -9.85
C MET A 189 -3.49 -1.59 -8.88
N HIS A 190 -4.49 -1.31 -8.05
CA HIS A 190 -5.05 -2.31 -7.14
C HIS A 190 -5.86 -3.38 -7.85
N ALA A 191 -6.59 -3.03 -8.92
CA ALA A 191 -7.24 -4.04 -9.76
C ALA A 191 -6.21 -4.97 -10.41
N TYR A 192 -5.11 -4.42 -10.91
CA TYR A 192 -4.02 -5.22 -11.47
C TYR A 192 -3.35 -6.10 -10.40
N ALA A 193 -3.12 -5.57 -9.19
CA ALA A 193 -2.57 -6.33 -8.07
C ALA A 193 -3.49 -7.50 -7.68
N VAL A 194 -4.78 -7.25 -7.41
CA VAL A 194 -5.75 -8.31 -7.08
C VAL A 194 -5.85 -9.35 -8.18
N TRP A 195 -5.93 -8.92 -9.44
CA TRP A 195 -6.04 -9.86 -10.56
C TRP A 195 -4.80 -10.75 -10.68
N ARG A 196 -3.61 -10.16 -10.53
CA ARG A 196 -2.35 -10.91 -10.53
C ARG A 196 -2.27 -11.87 -9.36
N LEU A 197 -2.59 -11.44 -8.14
CA LEU A 197 -2.60 -12.30 -6.95
C LEU A 197 -3.60 -13.46 -7.09
N TYR A 198 -4.77 -13.22 -7.66
CA TYR A 198 -5.72 -14.29 -7.96
C TYR A 198 -5.16 -15.28 -8.98
N ARG A 199 -4.54 -14.80 -10.06
CA ARG A 199 -3.93 -15.68 -11.07
C ARG A 199 -2.77 -16.51 -10.51
N ASP A 200 -2.00 -15.94 -9.60
CA ASP A 200 -0.83 -16.60 -9.02
C ASP A 200 -1.20 -17.54 -7.86
N PHE A 201 -2.22 -17.22 -7.06
CA PHE A 201 -2.53 -17.91 -5.80
C PHE A 201 -3.97 -18.44 -5.68
N GLY A 202 -4.88 -18.10 -6.59
CA GLY A 202 -6.25 -18.62 -6.65
C GLY A 202 -7.21 -18.10 -5.58
N ASP A 203 -6.88 -16.99 -4.92
CA ASP A 203 -7.68 -16.46 -3.81
C ASP A 203 -8.95 -15.73 -4.29
N ARG A 204 -10.01 -16.51 -4.51
CA ARG A 204 -11.32 -15.97 -4.93
C ARG A 204 -11.92 -15.00 -3.90
N ALA A 205 -11.67 -15.21 -2.61
CA ALA A 205 -12.25 -14.36 -1.56
C ALA A 205 -11.73 -12.92 -1.65
N LEU A 206 -10.46 -12.74 -2.02
CA LEU A 206 -9.91 -11.41 -2.30
C LEU A 206 -10.62 -10.74 -3.49
N VAL A 207 -10.90 -11.50 -4.56
CA VAL A 207 -11.65 -10.98 -5.72
C VAL A 207 -13.07 -10.55 -5.32
N GLU A 208 -13.77 -11.39 -4.55
CA GLU A 208 -15.13 -11.08 -4.05
C GLU A 208 -15.16 -9.82 -3.18
N GLN A 209 -14.14 -9.60 -2.36
CA GLN A 209 -14.01 -8.41 -1.53
C GLN A 209 -13.70 -7.15 -2.35
N ALA A 210 -12.74 -7.24 -3.27
CA ALA A 210 -12.22 -6.10 -4.02
C ALA A 210 -13.17 -5.63 -5.13
N TYR A 211 -13.78 -6.56 -5.85
CA TYR A 211 -14.54 -6.30 -7.07
C TYR A 211 -15.61 -5.20 -6.95
N PRO A 212 -16.54 -5.21 -5.98
CA PRO A 212 -17.58 -4.17 -5.90
C PRO A 212 -17.00 -2.77 -5.66
N VAL A 213 -15.92 -2.67 -4.88
CA VAL A 213 -15.25 -1.39 -4.60
C VAL A 213 -14.56 -0.87 -5.86
N LEU A 214 -13.88 -1.76 -6.58
CA LEU A 214 -13.18 -1.42 -7.82
C LEU A 214 -14.13 -1.06 -8.96
N VAL A 215 -15.26 -1.75 -9.12
CA VAL A 215 -16.30 -1.39 -10.10
C VAL A 215 -16.86 -0.01 -9.78
N ALA A 216 -17.17 0.28 -8.51
CA ALA A 216 -17.66 1.59 -8.10
C ALA A 216 -16.61 2.71 -8.34
N PHE A 217 -15.32 2.42 -8.25
CA PHE A 217 -14.26 3.36 -8.63
C PHE A 217 -14.25 3.56 -10.15
N PHE A 218 -14.22 2.47 -10.92
CA PHE A 218 -14.16 2.47 -12.37
C PHE A 218 -15.33 3.26 -12.98
N ASP A 219 -16.53 3.07 -12.46
CA ASP A 219 -17.76 3.72 -12.93
C ASP A 219 -17.73 5.24 -12.79
N LYS A 220 -16.94 5.78 -11.84
CA LYS A 220 -16.78 7.23 -11.67
C LYS A 220 -15.87 7.83 -12.74
N LEU A 221 -14.91 7.07 -13.28
CA LEU A 221 -13.90 7.60 -14.20
C LEU A 221 -14.49 8.16 -15.50
N VAL A 222 -15.68 7.72 -15.91
CA VAL A 222 -16.39 8.27 -17.08
C VAL A 222 -16.75 9.75 -16.94
N GLU A 223 -16.69 10.33 -15.74
CA GLU A 223 -16.87 11.76 -15.54
C GLU A 223 -15.74 12.61 -16.12
N TRP A 224 -14.57 11.97 -16.34
CA TRP A 224 -13.40 12.58 -16.95
C TRP A 224 -13.42 12.55 -18.48
N ASP A 225 -14.39 11.86 -19.11
CA ASP A 225 -14.61 11.85 -20.56
C ASP A 225 -15.46 13.07 -20.96
N VAL A 226 -14.78 14.19 -21.23
CA VAL A 226 -15.36 15.52 -21.48
C VAL A 226 -16.13 15.54 -22.80
N ASN A 227 -15.56 14.95 -23.86
CA ASN A 227 -16.10 15.02 -25.22
C ASN A 227 -16.92 13.78 -25.60
N ARG A 228 -17.03 12.78 -24.71
CA ARG A 228 -17.80 11.53 -24.88
C ARG A 228 -17.26 10.65 -26.00
N ASP A 229 -15.95 10.67 -26.24
CA ASP A 229 -15.30 9.84 -27.25
C ASP A 229 -14.80 8.48 -26.72
N GLY A 230 -14.97 8.23 -25.42
CA GLY A 230 -14.54 7.00 -24.75
C GLY A 230 -13.11 7.04 -24.24
N LEU A 231 -12.40 8.16 -24.40
CA LEU A 231 -11.13 8.43 -23.75
C LEU A 231 -11.32 9.42 -22.60
N LEU A 232 -10.41 9.38 -21.62
CA LEU A 232 -10.45 10.22 -20.45
C LEU A 232 -9.52 11.42 -20.61
N GLU A 233 -10.01 12.60 -20.26
CA GLU A 233 -9.17 13.77 -19.99
C GLU A 233 -8.61 13.73 -18.56
N SER A 234 -7.47 14.39 -18.34
CA SER A 234 -6.91 14.49 -16.99
C SER A 234 -7.81 15.33 -16.06
N PRO A 235 -7.95 14.97 -14.77
CA PRO A 235 -8.65 15.81 -13.80
C PRO A 235 -7.84 17.09 -13.49
N TYR A 236 -8.54 18.19 -13.24
CA TYR A 236 -7.92 19.47 -12.92
C TYR A 236 -7.37 19.47 -11.48
N GLY A 237 -6.05 19.36 -11.34
CA GLY A 237 -5.33 19.38 -10.06
C GLY A 237 -5.10 20.78 -9.45
N GLY A 238 -5.74 21.82 -10.01
CA GLY A 238 -5.45 23.21 -9.67
C GLY A 238 -4.26 23.79 -10.44
N ASP A 239 -3.97 25.08 -10.19
CA ASP A 239 -2.86 25.80 -10.84
C ASP A 239 -1.50 25.59 -10.15
N ARG A 240 -1.44 24.71 -9.14
CA ARG A 240 -0.22 24.45 -8.37
C ARG A 240 0.89 23.93 -9.29
N VAL A 241 1.95 24.72 -9.45
CA VAL A 241 3.19 24.25 -10.09
C VAL A 241 3.72 23.05 -9.31
N GLY A 242 3.98 21.93 -10.00
CA GLY A 242 4.39 20.67 -9.36
C GLY A 242 3.28 19.94 -8.61
N GLY A 243 2.01 20.07 -9.01
CA GLY A 243 0.92 19.21 -8.54
C GLY A 243 -0.09 18.82 -9.60
N ARG A 244 0.15 19.21 -10.85
CA ARG A 244 -0.82 19.10 -11.94
C ARG A 244 -1.02 17.65 -12.38
N GLY A 245 0.04 16.84 -12.34
CA GLY A 245 0.01 15.41 -12.65
C GLY A 245 -0.17 14.47 -11.45
N ASN A 246 -0.50 14.99 -10.25
CA ASN A 246 -0.58 14.16 -9.03
C ASN A 246 -1.63 13.03 -9.14
N HIS A 247 -2.66 13.20 -9.97
CA HIS A 247 -3.64 12.15 -10.24
C HIS A 247 -3.03 10.86 -10.83
N LEU A 248 -1.81 10.91 -11.36
CA LEU A 248 -1.00 9.76 -11.80
C LEU A 248 0.35 9.62 -11.07
N GLY A 249 0.63 10.47 -10.08
CA GLY A 249 1.96 10.56 -9.45
C GLY A 249 3.04 11.22 -10.31
N LEU A 250 2.63 11.99 -11.33
CA LEU A 250 3.51 12.68 -12.29
C LEU A 250 3.48 14.21 -12.06
N ASP A 251 3.62 14.61 -10.79
CA ASP A 251 3.32 15.94 -10.25
C ASP A 251 3.81 17.14 -11.07
N ASP A 252 5.05 17.10 -11.54
CA ASP A 252 5.75 18.15 -12.28
C ASP A 252 6.03 17.79 -13.75
N SER A 253 5.36 16.75 -14.27
CA SER A 253 5.55 16.33 -15.66
C SER A 253 5.17 17.47 -16.63
N PRO A 254 6.04 17.79 -17.61
CA PRO A 254 5.83 18.91 -18.54
C PRO A 254 4.57 18.76 -19.39
N GLN A 255 4.05 17.54 -19.56
CA GLN A 255 2.80 17.30 -20.28
C GLN A 255 1.57 17.95 -19.63
N TYR A 256 1.66 18.35 -18.36
CA TYR A 256 0.56 19.01 -17.64
C TYR A 256 0.74 20.53 -17.52
N ALA A 257 1.74 21.11 -18.19
CA ALA A 257 2.07 22.53 -18.07
C ALA A 257 1.02 23.47 -18.70
N ASN A 258 0.30 23.01 -19.72
CA ASN A 258 -0.50 23.88 -20.60
C ASN A 258 -1.97 23.49 -20.75
N TYR A 259 -2.46 22.49 -19.99
CA TYR A 259 -3.89 22.17 -20.04
C TYR A 259 -4.74 23.36 -19.60
N GLN A 260 -5.99 23.39 -20.05
CA GLN A 260 -7.00 24.34 -19.63
C GLN A 260 -8.06 23.64 -18.79
N ARG A 261 -8.54 24.34 -17.76
CA ARG A 261 -9.65 23.90 -16.93
C ARG A 261 -10.95 23.86 -17.74
N VAL A 262 -11.68 22.76 -17.65
CA VAL A 262 -13.02 22.58 -18.21
C VAL A 262 -13.99 22.28 -17.07
N ALA A 263 -14.96 23.16 -16.86
CA ALA A 263 -15.92 23.01 -15.77
C ALA A 263 -16.71 21.71 -15.88
N LYS A 264 -16.73 20.91 -14.81
CA LYS A 264 -17.47 19.65 -14.78
C LYS A 264 -18.94 19.92 -14.50
N THR A 265 -19.82 19.22 -15.23
CA THR A 265 -21.27 19.28 -15.01
C THR A 265 -21.77 17.92 -14.49
N GLY A 266 -22.17 17.88 -13.22
CA GLY A 266 -22.61 16.63 -12.56
C GLY A 266 -21.43 15.70 -12.20
N GLY A 267 -21.70 14.39 -12.13
CA GLY A 267 -20.69 13.37 -11.84
C GLY A 267 -20.84 12.74 -10.45
N SER A 268 -19.75 12.15 -9.97
CA SER A 268 -19.67 11.32 -8.76
C SER A 268 -19.72 12.11 -7.44
N GLY A 269 -19.71 13.44 -7.50
CA GLY A 269 -19.55 14.33 -6.35
C GLY A 269 -18.09 14.73 -6.07
N ASP A 270 -17.12 14.27 -6.86
CA ASP A 270 -15.75 14.78 -6.83
C ASP A 270 -15.73 16.29 -7.19
N PRO A 271 -15.10 17.15 -6.38
CA PRO A 271 -15.15 18.60 -6.55
C PRO A 271 -14.22 19.14 -7.65
N ARG A 272 -13.35 18.30 -8.21
CA ARG A 272 -12.41 18.72 -9.26
C ARG A 272 -13.15 18.84 -10.59
N ASP A 273 -12.74 19.86 -11.32
CA ASP A 273 -13.10 20.04 -12.72
C ASP A 273 -12.27 19.13 -13.63
N ASN A 274 -12.62 19.11 -14.90
CA ASN A 274 -11.89 18.40 -15.92
C ASN A 274 -10.79 19.30 -16.50
N THR A 275 -9.91 18.72 -17.29
CA THR A 275 -9.04 19.46 -18.21
C THR A 275 -9.48 19.22 -19.64
N ASN A 276 -8.91 19.97 -20.59
CA ASN A 276 -9.04 19.68 -22.01
C ASN A 276 -7.92 18.76 -22.54
N LEU A 277 -7.30 17.92 -21.70
CA LEU A 277 -6.14 17.12 -22.10
C LEU A 277 -6.44 15.63 -22.04
N THR A 278 -6.65 15.01 -23.19
CA THR A 278 -6.80 13.55 -23.33
C THR A 278 -5.44 12.89 -23.07
N ASP A 279 -5.34 12.12 -22.00
CA ASP A 279 -4.07 11.67 -21.43
C ASP A 279 -3.76 10.20 -21.77
N VAL A 280 -2.63 9.96 -22.45
CA VAL A 280 -2.17 8.61 -22.84
C VAL A 280 -2.00 7.69 -21.64
N ALA A 281 -1.37 8.16 -20.56
CA ALA A 281 -1.06 7.35 -19.39
C ALA A 281 -2.33 7.02 -18.59
N LEU A 282 -3.23 7.99 -18.42
CA LEU A 282 -4.52 7.78 -17.78
C LEU A 282 -5.37 6.75 -18.54
N ASN A 283 -5.46 6.89 -19.86
CA ASN A 283 -6.21 5.97 -20.70
C ASN A 283 -5.58 4.57 -20.74
N SER A 284 -4.24 4.47 -20.70
CA SER A 284 -3.55 3.18 -20.56
C SER A 284 -3.90 2.49 -19.24
N CYS A 285 -3.95 3.25 -18.14
CA CYS A 285 -4.41 2.73 -16.84
C CYS A 285 -5.89 2.32 -16.90
N TYR A 286 -6.74 3.09 -17.57
CA TYR A 286 -8.17 2.80 -17.70
C TYR A 286 -8.42 1.50 -18.48
N ALA A 287 -7.67 1.27 -19.57
CA ALA A 287 -7.73 0.02 -20.32
C ALA A 287 -7.26 -1.19 -19.48
N LEU A 288 -6.14 -1.05 -18.74
CA LEU A 288 -5.65 -2.07 -17.82
C LEU A 288 -6.69 -2.39 -16.73
N PHE A 289 -7.35 -1.36 -16.21
CA PHE A 289 -8.37 -1.50 -15.18
C PHE A 289 -9.57 -2.30 -15.71
N ALA A 290 -10.06 -1.95 -16.91
CA ALA A 290 -11.12 -2.69 -17.57
C ALA A 290 -10.71 -4.17 -17.81
N GLU A 291 -9.48 -4.42 -18.25
CA GLU A 291 -8.99 -5.79 -18.45
C GLU A 291 -8.97 -6.60 -17.14
N ALA A 292 -8.45 -6.03 -16.05
CA ALA A 292 -8.41 -6.69 -14.75
C ALA A 292 -9.82 -6.95 -14.21
N LEU A 293 -10.74 -5.99 -14.31
CA LEU A 293 -12.13 -6.15 -13.91
C LEU A 293 -12.86 -7.19 -14.75
N GLY A 294 -12.59 -7.26 -16.06
CA GLY A 294 -13.13 -8.30 -16.93
C GLY A 294 -12.71 -9.71 -16.49
N GLY A 295 -11.44 -9.87 -16.10
CA GLY A 295 -10.94 -11.12 -15.52
C GLY A 295 -11.61 -11.48 -14.18
N MET A 296 -11.79 -10.50 -13.30
CA MET A 296 -12.50 -10.71 -12.04
C MET A 296 -13.98 -11.05 -12.24
N ALA A 297 -14.67 -10.36 -13.17
CA ALA A 297 -16.06 -10.63 -13.52
C ALA A 297 -16.25 -12.07 -14.02
N GLU A 298 -15.31 -12.57 -14.83
CA GLU A 298 -15.31 -13.98 -15.29
C GLU A 298 -15.25 -14.95 -14.10
N VAL A 299 -14.35 -14.72 -13.14
CA VAL A 299 -14.22 -15.54 -11.93
C VAL A 299 -15.53 -15.54 -11.15
N LEU A 300 -16.16 -14.37 -11.01
CA LEU A 300 -17.40 -14.21 -10.24
C LEU A 300 -18.63 -14.76 -10.97
N GLY A 301 -18.55 -15.01 -12.27
CA GLY A 301 -19.68 -15.48 -13.08
C GLY A 301 -20.60 -14.35 -13.56
N GLU A 302 -20.02 -13.17 -13.82
CA GLU A 302 -20.72 -11.94 -14.22
C GLU A 302 -20.48 -11.63 -15.73
N PRO A 303 -21.12 -12.35 -16.66
CA PRO A 303 -20.84 -12.24 -18.10
C PRO A 303 -21.22 -10.88 -18.70
N ALA A 304 -22.22 -10.18 -18.13
CA ALA A 304 -22.60 -8.86 -18.58
C ALA A 304 -21.49 -7.84 -18.31
N ASP A 305 -20.88 -7.91 -17.13
CA ASP A 305 -19.75 -7.05 -16.74
C ASP A 305 -18.49 -7.42 -17.52
N GLN A 306 -18.21 -8.71 -17.72
CA GLN A 306 -17.10 -9.15 -18.56
C GLN A 306 -17.19 -8.52 -19.98
N GLN A 307 -18.36 -8.59 -20.61
CA GLN A 307 -18.58 -7.97 -21.93
C GLN A 307 -18.50 -6.45 -21.88
N ARG A 308 -19.00 -5.82 -20.81
CA ARG A 308 -18.91 -4.37 -20.60
C ARG A 308 -17.46 -3.92 -20.55
N PHE A 309 -16.64 -4.54 -19.71
CA PHE A 309 -15.24 -4.14 -19.57
C PHE A 309 -14.40 -4.47 -20.81
N ALA A 310 -14.67 -5.59 -21.48
CA ALA A 310 -14.03 -5.88 -22.77
C ALA A 310 -14.31 -4.79 -23.82
N ARG A 311 -15.57 -4.31 -23.91
CA ARG A 311 -15.92 -3.20 -24.80
C ARG A 311 -15.16 -1.92 -24.46
N VAL A 312 -15.09 -1.54 -23.18
CA VAL A 312 -14.35 -0.34 -22.76
C VAL A 312 -12.87 -0.47 -23.11
N ARG A 313 -12.23 -1.59 -22.78
CA ARG A 313 -10.82 -1.85 -23.13
C ARG A 313 -10.59 -1.69 -24.64
N ASP A 314 -11.46 -2.27 -25.46
CA ASP A 314 -11.32 -2.22 -26.91
C ASP A 314 -11.54 -0.80 -27.46
N THR A 315 -12.54 -0.08 -26.97
CA THR A 315 -12.76 1.35 -27.31
C THR A 315 -11.54 2.19 -26.97
N VAL A 316 -10.99 2.05 -25.75
CA VAL A 316 -9.82 2.82 -25.33
C VAL A 316 -8.59 2.45 -26.15
N ARG A 317 -8.34 1.16 -26.40
CA ARG A 317 -7.24 0.71 -27.26
C ARG A 317 -7.32 1.34 -28.65
N ASP A 318 -8.49 1.27 -29.27
CA ASP A 318 -8.67 1.75 -30.64
C ASP A 318 -8.56 3.28 -30.70
N GLY A 319 -9.11 3.98 -29.70
CA GLY A 319 -8.99 5.43 -29.53
C GLY A 319 -7.55 5.88 -29.32
N VAL A 320 -6.81 5.26 -28.40
CA VAL A 320 -5.39 5.58 -28.16
C VAL A 320 -4.55 5.37 -29.43
N ASN A 321 -4.74 4.28 -30.14
CA ASN A 321 -3.98 3.98 -31.36
C ASN A 321 -4.34 4.89 -32.53
N THR A 322 -5.60 5.35 -32.63
CA THR A 322 -6.06 6.19 -33.73
C THR A 322 -5.83 7.67 -33.47
N LEU A 323 -6.03 8.11 -32.23
CA LEU A 323 -6.08 9.53 -31.87
C LEU A 323 -4.80 10.01 -31.19
N LEU A 324 -4.09 9.15 -30.46
CA LEU A 324 -2.95 9.54 -29.63
C LEU A 324 -1.60 9.06 -30.16
N TRP A 325 -1.56 8.25 -31.23
CA TRP A 325 -0.33 7.92 -31.95
C TRP A 325 0.07 9.07 -32.88
N ASN A 326 1.24 9.65 -32.67
CA ASN A 326 1.79 10.68 -33.54
C ASN A 326 2.79 10.05 -34.54
N GLU A 327 2.37 9.86 -35.79
CA GLU A 327 3.18 9.25 -36.85
C GLU A 327 4.48 10.01 -37.14
N GLU A 328 4.43 11.35 -37.12
CA GLU A 328 5.59 12.20 -37.42
C GLU A 328 6.72 12.00 -36.38
N ARG A 329 6.34 11.84 -35.11
CA ARG A 329 7.28 11.66 -34.00
C ARG A 329 7.54 10.20 -33.65
N GLY A 330 6.71 9.27 -34.13
CA GLY A 330 6.82 7.84 -33.84
C GLY A 330 6.61 7.49 -32.36
N LEU A 331 5.73 8.22 -31.67
CA LEU A 331 5.41 8.00 -30.25
C LEU A 331 3.98 8.45 -29.90
N TYR A 332 3.46 7.96 -28.77
CA TYR A 332 2.17 8.37 -28.25
C TYR A 332 2.26 9.73 -27.54
N LEU A 333 1.34 10.64 -27.86
CA LEU A 333 1.25 11.98 -27.26
C LEU A 333 -0.15 12.25 -26.75
N ASN A 334 -0.22 13.01 -25.65
CA ASN A 334 -1.48 13.59 -25.21
C ASN A 334 -2.01 14.55 -26.29
N ARG A 335 -3.34 14.69 -26.34
CA ARG A 335 -4.00 15.45 -27.39
C ARG A 335 -5.13 16.29 -26.80
N TYR A 336 -5.37 17.44 -27.38
CA TYR A 336 -6.51 18.28 -27.04
C TYR A 336 -7.74 17.85 -27.86
N PRO A 337 -8.97 18.05 -27.36
CA PRO A 337 -10.20 17.72 -28.08
C PRO A 337 -10.37 18.41 -29.45
N ASP A 338 -9.68 19.53 -29.68
CA ASP A 338 -9.65 20.20 -30.99
C ASP A 338 -8.74 19.50 -32.03
N GLY A 339 -8.08 18.41 -31.61
CA GLY A 339 -7.20 17.60 -32.44
C GLY A 339 -5.75 18.06 -32.45
N THR A 340 -5.39 19.14 -31.75
CA THR A 340 -4.00 19.60 -31.64
C THR A 340 -3.20 18.75 -30.65
N TRP A 341 -1.90 18.59 -30.90
CA TRP A 341 -1.00 17.80 -30.06
C TRP A 341 -0.55 18.59 -28.84
N ASN A 342 -0.45 17.93 -27.69
CA ASN A 342 0.25 18.49 -26.54
C ASN A 342 1.77 18.48 -26.78
N PRO A 343 2.47 19.61 -26.67
CA PRO A 343 3.91 19.65 -26.87
C PRO A 343 4.64 18.80 -25.82
N PRO A 344 5.66 18.01 -26.21
CA PRO A 344 6.43 17.18 -25.28
C PRO A 344 7.47 17.97 -24.46
N SER A 345 7.60 19.28 -24.66
CA SER A 345 8.51 20.16 -23.93
C SER A 345 7.86 21.51 -23.62
N THR A 346 8.30 22.14 -22.53
CA THR A 346 7.87 23.49 -22.11
C THR A 346 8.61 24.63 -22.80
N THR A 347 9.45 24.34 -23.81
CA THR A 347 10.20 25.36 -24.54
C THR A 347 9.51 25.66 -25.87
N ASP A 348 9.00 26.88 -25.98
CA ASP A 348 8.74 27.58 -27.24
C ASP A 348 10.05 27.85 -28.00
#